data_AF-A0A2V5N4H1-F1
#
_entry.id   AF-A0A2V5N4H1-F1
#
_cell.length_a   1.000
_cell.length_b   1.000
_cell.length_c   1.000
_cell.angle_alpha   90.00
_cell.angle_beta   90.00
_cell.angle_gamma   90.00
#
_symmetry.space_group_name_H-M   'P 1'
#
loop_
_entity.id
_entity.type
_entity.pdbx_description
1 polymer ?
#
loop_
_entity_poly.entity_id
_entity_poly.type
_entity_poly.pdbx_seq_one_letter_code
_entity_poly.pdbx_strand_id
1 'polypeptide(L)'
;MTVLIFDASFQTRKFSTADFQVGRLTGQPALNFGYPVLNEQGELKRVLYASLKLSRLSDAVAHIDLPPGGTGVVIDRNGNVLARHPEPESSRPTSR
;
A
#
# COMPACT_ATOMS: atom_id res chain seq x y z
N MET A 1 -13.34 1.56 12.22
CA MET A 1 -14.28 1.17 11.15
C MET A 1 -13.67 1.61 9.82
N THR A 2 -12.93 0.73 9.16
CA THR A 2 -12.27 1.03 7.87
C THR A 2 -13.25 0.67 6.75
N VAL A 3 -14.03 1.65 6.32
CA VAL A 3 -15.15 1.48 5.38
C VAL A 3 -14.67 1.18 3.94
N LEU A 4 -13.44 1.56 3.57
CA LEU A 4 -12.98 1.54 2.16
C LEU A 4 -12.68 0.16 1.57
N ILE A 5 -12.11 -0.78 2.33
CA ILE A 5 -11.83 -2.15 1.85
C ILE A 5 -13.07 -3.03 1.82
N PHE A 6 -14.03 -2.75 2.71
CA PHE A 6 -15.25 -3.53 2.83
C PHE A 6 -16.17 -3.28 1.62
N ASP A 7 -16.39 -2.02 1.25
CA ASP A 7 -17.23 -1.65 0.10
C ASP A 7 -16.63 -2.08 -1.25
N ALA A 8 -15.31 -1.90 -1.46
CA ALA A 8 -14.64 -2.29 -2.70
C ALA A 8 -14.66 -3.82 -2.93
N SER A 9 -14.46 -4.60 -1.85
CA SER A 9 -14.54 -6.07 -1.91
C SER A 9 -15.98 -6.55 -2.11
N PHE A 10 -16.97 -5.84 -1.55
CA PHE A 10 -18.40 -6.11 -1.75
C PHE A 10 -18.83 -5.91 -3.21
N GLN A 11 -18.39 -4.81 -3.83
CA GLN A 11 -18.81 -4.45 -5.20
C GLN A 11 -18.16 -5.34 -6.25
N THR A 12 -16.89 -5.74 -6.05
CA THR A 12 -16.13 -6.45 -7.09
C THR A 12 -16.07 -7.96 -6.90
N ARG A 13 -16.34 -8.47 -5.68
CA ARG A 13 -16.12 -9.86 -5.27
C ARG A 13 -14.70 -10.37 -5.60
N LYS A 14 -13.73 -9.45 -5.65
CA LYS A 14 -12.34 -9.71 -6.02
C LYS A 14 -11.40 -9.14 -4.95
N PHE A 15 -10.17 -9.64 -4.95
CA PHE A 15 -9.08 -9.09 -4.15
C PHE A 15 -8.98 -7.58 -4.37
N SER A 16 -9.03 -6.81 -3.29
CA SER A 16 -9.03 -5.35 -3.33
C SER A 16 -7.88 -4.80 -2.48
N THR A 17 -7.11 -3.89 -3.07
CA THR A 17 -6.09 -3.10 -2.37
C THR A 17 -6.75 -1.80 -1.91
N ALA A 18 -6.72 -1.47 -0.62
CA ALA A 18 -7.05 -0.11 -0.19
C ALA A 18 -5.88 0.81 -0.53
N ASP A 19 -6.24 2.05 -0.89
CA ASP A 19 -5.30 3.13 -1.14
C ASP A 19 -4.40 3.41 0.07
N PHE A 20 -3.28 4.09 -0.18
CA PHE A 20 -2.38 4.65 0.84
C PHE A 20 -3.18 5.24 2.01
N GLN A 21 -3.04 4.63 3.19
CA GLN A 21 -3.58 5.16 4.43
C GLN A 21 -2.49 5.14 5.49
N VAL A 22 -2.29 6.28 6.15
CA VAL A 22 -1.68 6.27 7.47
C VAL A 22 -2.62 5.44 8.35
N GLY A 23 -2.15 4.30 8.84
CA GLY A 23 -2.97 3.41 9.65
C GLY A 23 -3.46 4.17 10.88
N ARG A 24 -4.75 4.50 10.95
CA ARG A 24 -5.31 5.32 12.04
C ARG A 24 -5.10 4.71 13.44
N LEU A 25 -4.88 3.40 13.50
CA LEU A 25 -4.60 2.64 14.73
C LEU A 25 -3.12 2.63 15.11
N THR A 26 -2.19 2.73 14.14
CA THR A 26 -0.76 2.53 14.37
C THR A 26 0.06 3.80 14.16
N GLY A 27 -0.51 4.83 13.52
CA GLY A 27 0.21 6.04 13.09
C GLY A 27 1.26 5.79 12.01
N GLN A 28 1.39 4.56 11.49
CA GLN A 28 2.42 4.19 10.53
C GLN A 28 1.85 4.10 9.11
N PRO A 29 2.58 4.58 8.09
CA PRO A 29 2.22 4.36 6.69
C PRO A 29 2.18 2.86 6.38
N ALA A 30 1.03 2.35 5.94
CA ALA A 30 0.86 0.96 5.57
C ALA A 30 -0.05 0.82 4.34
N LEU A 31 0.24 -0.19 3.52
CA LEU A 31 -0.65 -0.63 2.46
C LEU A 31 -1.56 -1.74 3.01
N ASN A 32 -2.87 -1.58 2.83
CA ASN A 32 -3.87 -2.48 3.41
C ASN A 32 -4.59 -3.28 2.32
N PHE A 33 -4.81 -4.55 2.59
CA PHE A 33 -5.42 -5.51 1.67
C PHE A 33 -6.70 -6.06 2.27
N GLY A 34 -7.73 -6.20 1.42
CA GLY A 34 -8.99 -6.84 1.74
C GLY A 34 -9.28 -7.97 0.76
N TYR A 35 -9.63 -9.14 1.28
CA TYR A 35 -10.10 -10.26 0.47
C TYR A 35 -11.49 -10.70 0.91
N PRO A 36 -12.50 -10.68 0.01
CA PRO A 36 -13.84 -11.12 0.35
C PRO A 36 -13.90 -12.64 0.55
N VAL A 37 -14.50 -13.08 1.65
CA VAL A 37 -14.82 -14.49 1.90
C VAL A 37 -16.31 -14.68 1.64
N LEU A 38 -16.62 -15.39 0.55
CA LEU A 38 -17.98 -15.64 0.10
C LEU A 38 -18.51 -16.97 0.68
N ASN A 39 -19.82 -17.09 0.86
CA ASN A 39 -20.48 -18.38 1.07
C ASN A 39 -20.69 -19.13 -0.26
N GLU A 40 -21.27 -20.33 -0.19
CA GLU A 40 -21.53 -21.17 -1.37
C GLU A 40 -22.52 -20.52 -2.35
N GLN A 41 -23.35 -19.60 -1.87
CA GLN A 41 -24.30 -18.81 -2.66
C GLN A 41 -23.65 -17.55 -3.28
N GLY A 42 -22.36 -17.32 -3.04
CA GLY A 42 -21.62 -16.17 -3.56
C GLY A 42 -21.87 -14.86 -2.80
N GLU A 43 -22.49 -14.93 -1.62
CA GLU A 43 -22.77 -13.77 -0.76
C GLU A 43 -21.58 -13.49 0.16
N LEU A 44 -21.29 -12.22 0.42
CA LEU A 44 -20.18 -11.86 1.30
C LEU A 44 -20.49 -12.21 2.75
N LYS A 45 -19.67 -13.09 3.34
CA LYS A 45 -19.79 -13.49 4.74
C LYS A 45 -18.81 -12.73 5.63
N ARG A 46 -17.58 -12.52 5.16
CA ARG A 46 -16.47 -11.88 5.90
C ARG A 46 -15.48 -11.22 4.94
N VAL A 47 -14.58 -10.40 5.47
CA VAL A 47 -13.40 -9.89 4.76
C VAL A 47 -12.14 -10.26 5.55
N LEU A 48 -11.19 -10.91 4.90
CA LEU A 48 -9.85 -11.13 5.43
C LEU A 48 -9.01 -9.86 5.23
N TYR A 49 -8.28 -9.46 6.26
CA TYR A 49 -7.49 -8.24 6.27
C TYR A 49 -6.00 -8.53 6.45
N ALA A 50 -5.15 -7.82 5.70
CA ALA A 50 -3.71 -7.82 5.88
C ALA A 50 -3.12 -6.40 5.71
N SER A 51 -2.05 -6.09 6.44
CA SER A 51 -1.33 -4.82 6.34
C SER A 51 0.16 -5.03 6.08
N LEU A 52 0.71 -4.32 5.11
CA LEU A 52 2.15 -4.25 4.84
C LEU A 52 2.67 -2.87 5.25
N LYS A 53 3.63 -2.83 6.18
CA LYS A 53 4.32 -1.56 6.54
C LYS A 53 5.15 -1.07 5.36
N LEU A 54 5.04 0.21 5.02
CA LEU A 54 5.82 0.80 3.92
C LEU A 54 7.33 0.71 4.17
N SER A 55 7.79 0.72 5.43
CA SER A 55 9.21 0.52 5.73
C SER A 55 9.75 -0.82 5.21
N ARG A 56 8.97 -1.90 5.35
CA ARG A 56 9.35 -3.23 4.81
C ARG A 56 9.39 -3.24 3.29
N LEU A 57 8.51 -2.45 2.66
CA LEU A 57 8.52 -2.27 1.21
C LEU A 57 9.75 -1.47 0.76
N SER A 58 10.08 -0.38 1.46
CA SER A 58 11.31 0.40 1.22
C SER A 58 12.56 -0.45 1.38
N ASP A 59 12.64 -1.27 2.43
CA ASP A 59 13.75 -2.21 2.64
C ASP A 59 13.88 -3.16 1.44
N ALA A 60 12.78 -3.75 0.97
CA ALA A 60 12.80 -4.66 -0.17
C ALA A 60 13.27 -3.97 -1.46
N VAL A 61 12.82 -2.74 -1.73
CA VAL A 61 13.21 -1.96 -2.92
C VAL A 61 14.69 -1.55 -2.87
N ALA A 62 15.25 -1.34 -1.67
CA ALA A 62 16.65 -1.02 -1.49
C ALA A 62 17.61 -2.19 -1.78
N HIS A 63 17.12 -3.43 -1.87
CA HIS A 63 17.92 -4.61 -2.21
C HIS A 63 17.84 -4.98 -3.70
N ILE A 64 17.20 -4.15 -4.54
CA ILE A 64 17.14 -4.37 -5.98
C ILE A 64 18.46 -3.89 -6.59
N ASP A 65 19.13 -4.76 -7.33
CA ASP A 65 20.27 -4.38 -8.16
C ASP A 65 19.80 -3.48 -9.31
N LEU A 66 20.13 -2.20 -9.23
CA LEU A 66 19.83 -1.20 -10.26
C LEU A 66 21.07 -0.94 -11.12
N PRO A 67 20.92 -0.67 -12.42
CA PRO A 67 22.02 -0.18 -13.24
C PRO A 67 22.52 1.17 -12.72
N PRO A 68 23.77 1.57 -13.04
CA PRO A 68 24.28 2.89 -12.67
C PRO A 68 23.33 4.02 -13.09
N GLY A 69 22.96 4.89 -12.14
CA GLY A 69 21.99 5.98 -12.36
C GLY A 69 20.52 5.54 -12.38
N GLY A 70 20.22 4.25 -12.19
CA GLY A 70 18.87 3.72 -12.13
C GLY A 70 18.09 4.18 -10.90
N THR A 71 16.76 4.16 -11.00
CA THR A 71 15.85 4.40 -9.87
C THR A 71 14.74 3.36 -9.89
N GLY A 72 14.54 2.67 -8.76
CA GLY A 72 13.37 1.83 -8.51
C GLY A 72 12.29 2.63 -7.79
N VAL A 73 11.06 2.57 -8.28
CA VAL A 73 9.90 3.23 -7.65
C VAL A 73 8.75 2.24 -7.58
N VAL A 74 8.12 2.13 -6.41
CA VAL A 74 6.85 1.43 -6.24
C VAL A 74 5.77 2.48 -6.09
N ILE A 75 4.77 2.41 -6.98
CA ILE A 75 3.64 3.33 -7.02
C ILE A 75 2.32 2.58 -6.81
N ASP A 76 1.35 3.22 -6.16
CA ASP A 76 -0.01 2.69 -6.10
C ASP A 76 -0.84 3.06 -7.35
N ARG A 77 -2.06 2.54 -7.42
CA ARG A 77 -3.00 2.77 -8.54
C ARG A 77 -3.41 4.23 -8.75
N ASN A 78 -3.20 5.09 -7.76
CA ASN A 78 -3.52 6.52 -7.81
C ASN A 78 -2.28 7.37 -8.09
N GLY A 79 -1.11 6.74 -8.31
CA GLY A 79 0.14 7.42 -8.58
C GLY A 79 0.91 7.86 -7.33
N ASN A 80 0.52 7.42 -6.12
CA ASN A 80 1.29 7.73 -4.92
C ASN A 80 2.57 6.89 -4.88
N VAL A 81 3.70 7.53 -4.56
CA VAL A 81 4.97 6.82 -4.33
C VAL A 81 4.92 6.13 -2.98
N LEU A 82 4.99 4.79 -2.99
CA LEU A 82 4.97 3.95 -1.79
C LEU A 82 6.39 3.64 -1.29
N ALA A 83 7.35 3.53 -2.20
CA ALA A 83 8.76 3.32 -1.92
C ALA A 83 9.60 3.77 -3.12
N ARG A 84 10.84 4.22 -2.87
CA ARG A 84 11.80 4.61 -3.91
C ARG A 84 13.22 4.29 -3.47
N HIS A 85 14.04 3.79 -4.39
CA HIS A 85 15.49 3.63 -4.19
C HIS A 85 16.27 4.12 -5.43
N PRO A 86 17.34 4.91 -5.28
CA PRO A 86 17.78 5.54 -4.02
C PRO A 86 16.73 6.53 -3.50
N GLU A 87 16.72 6.84 -2.19
CA GLU A 87 15.84 7.88 -1.66
C GLU A 87 16.17 9.25 -2.29
N PRO A 88 15.17 10.10 -2.54
CA PRO A 88 15.44 11.44 -3.07
C PRO A 88 16.23 12.23 -2.03
N GLU A 89 17.19 13.02 -2.48
CA GLU A 89 17.93 13.92 -1.61
C GLU A 89 16.90 14.86 -0.96
N SER A 90 16.74 14.77 0.37
CA SER A 90 15.83 15.66 1.08
C SER A 90 16.33 17.08 0.87
N SER A 91 15.61 17.88 0.07
CA SER A 91 15.89 19.30 -0.06
C SER A 91 15.69 19.92 1.33
N ARG A 92 16.79 20.16 2.06
CA ARG A 92 16.78 21.09 3.18
C ARG A 92 16.19 22.40 2.63
N PRO A 93 15.14 22.98 3.23
CA PRO A 93 14.74 24.32 2.84
C PRO A 93 15.94 25.21 3.11
N THR A 94 16.51 25.78 2.06
CA THR A 94 17.45 26.90 2.20
C THR A 94 16.66 28.02 2.87
N SER A 95 16.89 28.24 4.17
CA SER A 95 16.43 29.45 4.83
C SER A 95 17.11 30.63 4.14
N ARG A 96 16.31 31.45 3.47
CA ARG A 96 16.64 32.85 3.21
C ARG A 96 15.87 33.70 4.18
#